data_AF-A0A2G4RF07-F1
#
_entry.id   AF-A0A2G4RF07-F1
#
_cell.length_a   1.000
_cell.length_b   1.000
_cell.length_c   1.000
_cell.angle_alpha   90.00
_cell.angle_beta   90.00
_cell.angle_gamma   90.00
#
_symmetry.space_group_name_H-M   'P 1'
#
loop_
_entity.id
_entity.type
_entity.pdbx_description
1 polymer ?
#
loop_
_entity_poly.entity_id
_entity_poly.type
_entity_poly.pdbx_seq_one_letter_code
_entity_poly.pdbx_strand_id
1 'polypeptide(L)'
;MPHSLHHNSWWRKTVSNTRYKIEEADGGFVLIEERTGPFPTEIRVPYSIAQEAESGTDAASRNGDVLRDQRKVEALKLARYAASFFIEKDPDAQRLLDIREYVEKLVTASIAELRKNAAVPSQQTE
;
A
#
# COMPACT_ATOMS: atom_id res chain seq x y z
N MET A 1 9.32 40.66 37.89
CA MET A 1 9.77 39.44 37.17
C MET A 1 9.44 38.24 38.05
N PRO A 2 8.59 37.32 37.57
CA PRO A 2 9.01 35.93 37.60
C PRO A 2 8.79 35.21 36.27
N HIS A 3 9.75 34.32 36.04
CA HIS A 3 9.94 33.31 35.01
C HIS A 3 8.80 32.91 34.06
N SER A 4 9.14 33.03 32.77
CA SER A 4 8.62 32.23 31.67
C SER A 4 8.62 30.73 32.02
N LEU A 5 7.45 30.11 31.99
CA LEU A 5 7.31 28.67 31.79
C LEU A 5 6.95 28.46 30.31
N HIS A 6 7.98 28.19 29.51
CA HIS A 6 7.82 27.69 28.16
C HIS A 6 6.95 26.42 28.19
N HIS A 7 5.75 26.50 27.63
CA HIS A 7 4.94 25.33 27.32
C HIS A 7 5.61 24.56 26.17
N ASN A 8 6.58 23.69 26.49
CA ASN A 8 7.13 22.73 25.55
C ASN A 8 6.11 21.61 25.32
N SER A 9 5.36 21.73 24.21
CA SER A 9 4.45 20.68 23.72
C SER A 9 5.24 19.65 22.91
N TRP A 10 6.03 18.80 23.57
CA TRP A 10 6.86 17.78 22.91
C TRP A 10 6.22 16.37 22.87
N TRP A 11 4.95 16.26 23.22
CA TRP A 11 4.21 14.99 23.15
C TRP A 11 2.95 15.07 22.29
N ARG A 12 2.93 15.89 21.22
CA ARG A 12 1.93 15.67 20.16
C ARG A 12 2.29 14.39 19.40
N LYS A 13 2.03 13.27 20.08
CA LYS A 13 2.06 11.89 19.60
C LYS A 13 1.16 11.90 18.38
N THR A 14 1.76 11.94 17.19
CA THR A 14 1.05 11.67 15.94
C THR A 14 0.69 10.20 15.99
N VAL A 15 -0.45 9.91 16.62
CA VAL A 15 -1.21 8.70 16.32
C VAL A 15 -1.30 8.69 14.79
N SER A 16 -0.87 7.61 14.14
CA SER A 16 -1.07 7.48 12.70
C SER A 16 -2.56 7.69 12.46
N ASN A 17 -2.92 8.83 11.90
CA ASN A 17 -4.30 9.19 11.61
C ASN A 17 -4.85 8.42 10.39
N THR A 18 -4.08 7.45 9.89
CA THR A 18 -4.38 6.68 8.69
C THR A 18 -4.95 5.33 9.08
N ARG A 19 -6.15 5.03 8.60
CA ARG A 19 -6.84 3.75 8.75
C ARG A 19 -7.01 3.12 7.37
N TYR A 20 -6.84 1.80 7.30
CA TYR A 20 -7.11 1.02 6.11
C TYR A 20 -8.33 0.12 6.32
N LYS A 21 -9.19 0.01 5.31
CA LYS A 21 -10.29 -0.96 5.25
C LYS A 21 -10.46 -1.49 3.83
N ILE A 22 -11.15 -2.61 3.70
CA ILE A 22 -11.47 -3.23 2.41
C ILE A 22 -12.98 -3.35 2.30
N GLU A 23 -13.51 -2.99 1.14
CA GLU A 23 -14.93 -3.12 0.80
C GLU A 23 -15.07 -3.89 -0.52
N GLU A 24 -16.11 -4.72 -0.64
CA GLU A 24 -16.51 -5.34 -1.91
C GLU A 24 -17.25 -4.29 -2.76
N ALA A 25 -16.95 -4.21 -4.05
CA ALA A 25 -17.59 -3.28 -4.98
C ALA A 25 -17.62 -3.84 -6.41
N ASP A 26 -18.80 -3.82 -7.05
CA ASP A 26 -19.01 -4.10 -8.49
C ASP A 26 -18.24 -5.32 -9.04
N GLY A 27 -18.31 -6.47 -8.36
CA GLY A 27 -17.63 -7.69 -8.80
C GLY A 27 -16.11 -7.70 -8.57
N GLY A 28 -15.61 -6.81 -7.70
CA GLY A 28 -14.24 -6.74 -7.23
C GLY A 28 -14.16 -6.20 -5.80
N PHE A 29 -13.02 -5.62 -5.44
CA PHE A 29 -12.76 -5.10 -4.10
C PHE A 29 -12.08 -3.73 -4.18
N VAL A 30 -12.16 -2.96 -3.09
CA VAL A 30 -11.55 -1.64 -2.97
C VAL A 30 -10.80 -1.54 -1.65
N LEU A 31 -9.54 -1.12 -1.70
CA LEU A 31 -8.75 -0.78 -0.52
C LEU A 31 -8.96 0.70 -0.29
N ILE A 32 -9.38 1.05 0.91
CA ILE A 32 -9.71 2.40 1.30
C ILE A 32 -8.72 2.83 2.37
N GLU A 33 -7.99 3.90 2.09
CA GLU A 33 -7.15 4.61 3.03
C GLU A 33 -7.90 5.85 3.52
N GLU A 34 -8.27 5.88 4.79
CA GLU A 34 -8.89 7.02 5.46
C GLU A 34 -7.83 7.76 6.27
N ARG A 35 -7.52 9.01 5.93
CA ARG A 35 -6.69 9.88 6.76
C ARG A 35 -7.56 10.86 7.53
N THR A 36 -7.47 10.81 8.84
CA THR A 36 -8.13 11.74 9.75
C THR A 36 -7.25 12.97 10.01
N GLY A 37 -7.85 14.13 10.24
CA GLY A 37 -7.10 15.37 10.44
C GLY A 37 -7.91 16.62 10.09
N PRO A 38 -7.28 17.80 10.04
CA PRO A 38 -7.94 19.05 9.68
C PRO A 38 -8.57 19.02 8.28
N PHE A 39 -7.99 18.21 7.38
CA PHE A 39 -8.49 17.97 6.04
C PHE A 39 -8.56 16.45 5.81
N PRO A 40 -9.68 15.81 6.19
CA PRO A 40 -9.82 14.37 6.02
C PRO A 40 -9.81 14.01 4.54
N THR A 41 -9.11 12.93 4.21
CA THR A 41 -9.01 12.44 2.83
C THR A 41 -9.29 10.94 2.80
N GLU A 42 -10.02 10.51 1.78
CA GLU A 42 -10.23 9.10 1.46
C GLU A 42 -9.58 8.80 0.10
N ILE A 43 -8.70 7.81 0.06
CA ILE A 43 -8.11 7.29 -1.19
C ILE A 43 -8.66 5.89 -1.39
N ARG A 44 -9.20 5.63 -2.59
CA ARG A 44 -9.80 4.35 -2.98
C ARG A 44 -8.94 3.70 -4.06
N VAL A 45 -8.52 2.47 -3.83
CA VAL A 45 -7.75 1.66 -4.78
C VAL A 45 -8.58 0.42 -5.15
N PRO A 46 -9.25 0.39 -6.32
CA PRO A 46 -9.96 -0.79 -6.78
C PRO A 46 -9.00 -1.88 -7.25
N TYR A 47 -9.36 -3.14 -7.01
CA TYR A 47 -8.64 -4.34 -7.47
C TYR A 47 -9.60 -5.53 -7.62
N SER A 48 -9.18 -6.54 -8.36
CA SER A 48 -10.01 -7.69 -8.74
C SER A 48 -10.15 -8.74 -7.64
N ILE A 49 -11.13 -9.64 -7.80
CA ILE A 49 -11.31 -10.81 -6.92
C ILE A 49 -10.06 -11.69 -6.87
N ALA A 50 -9.37 -11.88 -7.99
CA ALA A 50 -8.12 -12.65 -8.03
C ALA A 50 -7.03 -12.00 -7.15
N GLN A 51 -6.90 -10.68 -7.24
CA GLN A 51 -5.95 -9.91 -6.42
C GLN A 51 -6.36 -9.91 -4.93
N GLU A 52 -7.65 -9.93 -4.60
CA GLU A 52 -8.11 -10.14 -3.21
C GLU A 52 -7.65 -11.49 -2.67
N ALA A 53 -7.94 -12.57 -3.39
CA ALA A 53 -7.60 -13.92 -2.95
C ALA A 53 -6.08 -14.10 -2.77
N GLU A 54 -5.29 -13.60 -3.72
CA GLU A 54 -3.83 -13.68 -3.67
C GLU A 54 -3.24 -12.81 -2.55
N SER A 55 -3.69 -11.55 -2.42
CA SER A 55 -3.21 -10.66 -1.36
C SER A 55 -3.59 -11.13 0.04
N GLY A 56 -4.78 -11.70 0.23
CA GLY A 56 -5.20 -12.30 1.49
C GLY A 56 -4.34 -13.51 1.87
N THR A 57 -4.06 -14.39 0.90
CA THR A 57 -3.21 -15.57 1.09
C THR A 57 -1.77 -15.18 1.46
N ASP A 58 -1.20 -14.20 0.75
CA ASP A 58 0.14 -13.70 1.02
C ASP A 58 0.25 -12.98 2.36
N ALA A 59 -0.75 -12.17 2.73
CA ALA A 59 -0.78 -11.48 4.04
C ALA A 59 -0.86 -12.46 5.23
N ALA A 60 -1.60 -13.56 5.06
CA ALA A 60 -1.73 -14.61 6.07
C ALA A 60 -0.47 -15.47 6.20
N SER A 61 0.20 -15.76 5.09
CA SER A 61 1.33 -16.72 5.05
C SER A 61 2.71 -16.10 5.21
N ARG A 62 2.87 -14.79 4.96
CA ARG A 62 4.18 -14.10 4.98
C ARG A 62 4.29 -13.05 6.08
N ASN A 63 5.52 -12.79 6.53
CA ASN A 63 5.82 -11.69 7.45
C ASN A 63 5.97 -10.36 6.70
N GLY A 64 5.94 -9.24 7.42
CA GLY A 64 5.94 -7.90 6.81
C GLY A 64 7.20 -7.58 5.99
N ASP A 65 8.37 -8.03 6.44
CA ASP A 65 9.62 -7.76 5.71
C ASP A 65 9.70 -8.52 4.39
N VAL A 66 9.24 -9.78 4.35
CA VAL A 66 9.14 -10.56 3.11
C VAL A 66 8.17 -9.91 2.12
N LEU A 67 7.03 -9.42 2.59
CA LEU A 67 6.06 -8.69 1.73
C LEU A 67 6.67 -7.39 1.18
N ARG A 68 7.41 -6.66 2.02
CA ARG A 68 8.11 -5.43 1.62
C ARG A 68 9.15 -5.71 0.54
N ASP A 69 9.95 -6.76 0.70
CA ASP A 69 10.98 -7.13 -0.28
C ASP A 69 10.36 -7.66 -1.57
N GLN A 70 9.26 -8.43 -1.50
CA GLN A 70 8.49 -8.83 -2.66
C GLN A 70 7.98 -7.60 -3.43
N ARG A 71 7.41 -6.59 -2.74
CA ARG A 71 6.96 -5.35 -3.39
C ARG A 71 8.11 -4.64 -4.11
N LYS A 72 9.29 -4.53 -3.50
CA LYS A 72 10.47 -3.91 -4.14
C LYS A 72 10.89 -4.68 -5.40
N VAL A 73 10.88 -6.01 -5.34
CA VAL A 73 11.23 -6.87 -6.48
C VAL A 73 10.23 -6.69 -7.63
N GLU A 74 8.93 -6.70 -7.34
CA GLU A 74 7.90 -6.48 -8.37
C GLU A 74 7.99 -5.06 -8.96
N ALA A 75 8.28 -4.04 -8.14
CA ALA A 75 8.50 -2.68 -8.63
C ALA A 75 9.69 -2.60 -9.60
N LEU A 76 10.80 -3.27 -9.27
CA LEU A 76 11.98 -3.32 -10.14
C LEU A 76 11.70 -4.07 -11.44
N LYS A 77 10.97 -5.19 -11.39
CA LYS A 77 10.55 -5.95 -12.58
C LYS A 77 9.71 -5.07 -13.51
N LEU A 78 8.72 -4.37 -12.95
CA LEU A 78 7.88 -3.44 -13.71
C LEU A 78 8.70 -2.33 -14.37
N ALA A 79 9.61 -1.70 -13.60
CA ALA A 79 10.46 -0.63 -14.12
C ALA A 79 11.36 -1.11 -15.27
N ARG A 80 11.97 -2.29 -15.12
CA ARG A 80 12.79 -2.91 -16.17
C ARG A 80 11.97 -3.23 -17.41
N TYR A 81 10.78 -3.81 -17.21
CA TYR A 81 9.86 -4.10 -18.29
C TYR A 81 9.48 -2.82 -19.05
N ALA A 82 9.00 -1.80 -18.35
CA ALA A 82 8.63 -0.53 -18.97
C ALA A 82 9.80 0.12 -19.74
N ALA A 83 11.01 0.11 -19.16
CA ALA A 83 12.22 0.66 -19.78
C ALA A 83 12.60 -0.10 -21.06
N SER A 84 12.57 -1.44 -21.06
CA SER A 84 12.89 -2.24 -22.24
C SER A 84 11.84 -2.14 -23.34
N PHE A 85 10.61 -1.72 -23.03
CA PHE A 85 9.48 -1.79 -23.98
C PHE A 85 8.99 -0.46 -24.52
N PHE A 86 8.93 0.61 -23.73
CA PHE A 86 8.46 1.90 -24.23
C PHE A 86 9.58 2.83 -24.71
N ILE A 87 10.83 2.52 -24.35
CA ILE A 87 11.99 3.32 -24.73
C ILE A 87 12.76 2.69 -25.91
N GLU A 88 12.86 1.36 -25.97
CA GLU A 88 13.70 0.67 -26.97
C GLU A 88 12.96 0.18 -28.23
N LYS A 89 11.63 0.00 -28.22
CA LYS A 89 10.84 -0.52 -29.38
C LYS A 89 9.42 0.04 -29.42
N ASP A 90 8.74 -0.09 -30.57
CA ASP A 90 7.31 0.16 -30.65
C ASP A 90 6.51 -0.87 -29.80
N PRO A 91 5.52 -0.43 -29.02
CA PRO A 91 4.70 -1.31 -28.19
C PRO A 91 3.74 -2.15 -29.05
N ASP A 92 3.60 -3.44 -28.70
CA ASP A 92 2.59 -4.35 -29.28
C ASP A 92 1.57 -4.79 -28.22
N ALA A 93 0.44 -5.35 -28.65
CA ALA A 93 -0.68 -5.69 -27.76
C ALA A 93 -0.32 -6.74 -26.70
N GLN A 94 0.57 -7.69 -27.00
CA GLN A 94 1.03 -8.67 -26.02
C GLN A 94 1.83 -7.99 -24.92
N ARG A 95 2.70 -7.04 -25.30
CA ARG A 95 3.50 -6.30 -24.33
C ARG A 95 2.66 -5.38 -23.43
N LEU A 96 1.54 -4.87 -23.94
CA LEU A 96 0.54 -4.14 -23.16
C LEU A 96 -0.17 -5.03 -22.13
N LEU A 97 -0.43 -6.30 -22.46
CA LEU A 97 -0.98 -7.26 -21.49
C LEU A 97 0.03 -7.58 -20.39
N ASP A 98 1.28 -7.83 -20.76
CA ASP A 98 2.33 -8.16 -19.80
C ASP A 98 2.60 -6.99 -18.82
N ILE A 99 2.63 -5.72 -19.29
CA ILE A 99 2.80 -4.58 -18.35
C ILE A 99 1.61 -4.44 -17.41
N ARG A 100 0.39 -4.68 -17.91
CA ARG A 100 -0.80 -4.69 -17.07
C ARG A 100 -0.65 -5.74 -15.96
N GLU A 101 -0.22 -6.95 -16.30
CA GLU A 101 0.00 -8.01 -15.33
C GLU A 101 1.06 -7.62 -14.27
N TYR A 102 2.18 -7.00 -14.68
CA TYR A 102 3.20 -6.54 -13.74
C TYR A 102 2.71 -5.42 -12.81
N VAL A 103 1.92 -4.47 -13.33
CA VAL A 103 1.29 -3.42 -12.50
C VAL A 103 0.33 -4.05 -11.51
N GLU A 104 -0.51 -4.99 -11.96
CA GLU A 104 -1.47 -5.70 -11.11
C GLU A 104 -0.78 -6.45 -9.98
N LYS A 105 0.34 -7.14 -10.25
CA LYS A 105 1.16 -7.81 -9.22
C LYS A 105 1.77 -6.83 -8.21
N LEU A 106 2.30 -5.69 -8.68
CA LEU A 106 2.87 -4.66 -7.81
C LEU A 106 1.81 -4.06 -6.87
N VAL A 107 0.63 -3.72 -7.40
CA VAL A 107 -0.49 -3.20 -6.61
C VAL A 107 -0.92 -4.24 -5.56
N THR A 108 -1.07 -5.50 -5.96
CA THR A 108 -1.45 -6.60 -5.07
C THR A 108 -0.47 -6.77 -3.91
N ALA A 109 0.84 -6.80 -4.19
CA ALA A 109 1.87 -6.89 -3.15
C ALA A 109 1.86 -5.67 -2.21
N SER A 110 1.60 -4.47 -2.75
CA SER A 110 1.50 -3.25 -1.97
C SER A 110 0.30 -3.26 -1.03
N ILE A 111 -0.85 -3.74 -1.50
CA ILE A 111 -2.06 -3.91 -0.68
C ILE A 111 -1.80 -4.91 0.45
N ALA A 112 -1.14 -6.04 0.16
CA ALA A 112 -0.79 -7.04 1.18
C ALA A 112 0.12 -6.46 2.29
N GLU A 113 1.13 -5.66 1.93
CA GLU A 113 1.98 -4.97 2.92
C GLU A 113 1.18 -3.99 3.79
N LEU A 114 0.31 -3.17 3.17
CA LEU A 114 -0.54 -2.22 3.91
C LEU A 114 -1.46 -2.92 4.91
N ARG A 115 -2.10 -4.03 4.49
CA ARG A 115 -2.93 -4.86 5.38
C ARG A 115 -2.14 -5.42 6.55
N LYS A 116 -0.96 -5.98 6.29
CA LYS A 116 -0.11 -6.54 7.33
C LYS A 116 0.26 -5.50 8.38
N ASN A 117 0.62 -4.29 7.93
CA ASN A 117 1.00 -3.20 8.81
C ASN A 117 -0.20 -2.65 9.60
N ALA A 118 -1.42 -2.65 9.02
CA ALA A 118 -2.63 -2.27 9.72
C ALA A 118 -3.09 -3.28 10.78
N ALA A 119 -2.73 -4.56 10.62
CA ALA A 119 -3.08 -5.64 11.55
C ALA A 119 -2.17 -5.74 12.79
N VAL A 120 -1.06 -5.00 12.84
CA VAL A 120 -0.18 -4.96 14.02
C VAL A 120 -0.72 -3.91 14.99
N PRO A 121 -1.23 -4.29 16.19
CA PRO A 121 -1.52 -3.33 17.23
C PRO A 121 -0.21 -2.62 17.56
N SER A 122 -0.22 -1.29 17.63
CA SER A 122 0.91 -0.52 18.15
C SER A 122 1.30 -1.16 19.47
N GLN A 123 2.51 -1.75 19.57
CA GLN A 123 2.97 -2.38 20.81
C GLN A 123 2.75 -1.38 21.95
N GLN A 124 1.79 -1.70 22.82
CA GLN A 124 1.67 -1.10 24.14
C GLN A 124 2.93 -1.53 24.90
N THR A 125 3.95 -0.69 24.89
CA THR A 125 4.95 -0.71 25.96
C THR A 125 4.39 0.10 27.12
N GLU A 126 4.30 -0.61 28.25
CA GLU A 126 3.96 -0.15 29.61
C GLU A 126 4.67 1.14 30.04
#